data_AF-A0A248UHA3-F1
#
_entry.id   AF-A0A248UHA3-F1
#
_cell.length_a   1.000
_cell.length_b   1.000
_cell.length_c   1.000
_cell.angle_alpha   90.00
_cell.angle_beta   90.00
_cell.angle_gamma   90.00
#
_symmetry.space_group_name_H-M   'P 1'
#
loop_
_entity.id
_entity.type
_entity.pdbx_description
1 polymer ?
#
loop_
_entity_poly.entity_id
_entity_poly.type
_entity_poly.pdbx_seq_one_letter_code
_entity_poly.pdbx_strand_id
1 'polypeptide(L)'
;MEEVAKIATSLIAIDAKLKSSETALSTHKHKFTDLLERPTTLGGYGITDGMTATEVAAAIQQAVSDLVNGSGAALDTLKELADALGNDPEFATTVSNALALRIRVDAAQSFSLAQKAQGRSNLDALGTVDKGKEGGVASLDGNGKVPSTQLPTMDYLPRAGGTLSGALQIQAPGNKVIRFLRADGTRSAAIYANPDADTGLNIHVDDAAGTNTKFFAFGHDGVFRSPGSIAAGASGVLEGNGNVWGSAYGASGNLLTWLANTGTYLSAAAYPRRSDGAKMTFQWSGQPGQPAWLWGGNGDGTAFQVWNPANFNVNWANGAAYADRLGNNGWTLGDVQNYINDRAYWRTQEYLLAELIPVGGYTLAGPTGNETIGIGADRSGVQLYYKNTVNNSSAGQINYGTWRNVASSASQTGPSLFKRIG
;
A
#
# COMPACT_ATOMS: atom_id res chain seq x y z
N MET A 1 -70.45 176.86 -85.48
CA MET A 1 -71.02 175.99 -84.44
C MET A 1 -70.65 174.52 -84.63
N GLU A 2 -70.51 174.01 -85.86
CA GLU A 2 -70.21 172.59 -86.13
C GLU A 2 -68.82 172.10 -85.64
N GLU A 3 -67.75 172.87 -85.86
CA GLU A 3 -66.40 172.49 -85.42
C GLU A 3 -66.24 172.40 -83.91
N VAL A 4 -66.91 173.29 -83.17
CA VAL A 4 -66.91 173.28 -81.70
C VAL A 4 -67.57 171.99 -81.17
N ALA A 5 -68.59 171.48 -81.85
CA ALA A 5 -69.25 170.23 -81.49
C ALA A 5 -68.35 168.99 -81.73
N LYS A 6 -67.54 168.99 -82.80
CA LYS A 6 -66.56 167.91 -83.09
C LYS A 6 -65.44 167.87 -82.05
N ILE A 7 -64.96 169.05 -81.63
CA ILE A 7 -63.95 169.17 -80.55
C ILE A 7 -64.52 168.67 -79.23
N ALA A 8 -65.74 169.08 -78.87
CA ALA A 8 -66.39 168.61 -77.64
C ALA A 8 -66.56 167.09 -77.64
N THR A 9 -67.00 166.51 -78.77
CA THR A 9 -67.13 165.05 -78.93
C THR A 9 -65.78 164.34 -78.75
N SER A 10 -64.72 164.90 -79.31
CA SER A 10 -63.37 164.33 -79.21
C SER A 10 -62.82 164.40 -77.78
N LEU A 11 -63.05 165.50 -77.07
CA LEU A 11 -62.65 165.65 -75.66
C LEU A 11 -63.38 164.65 -74.76
N ILE A 12 -64.68 164.45 -74.97
CA ILE A 12 -65.46 163.43 -74.24
C ILE A 12 -64.92 162.02 -74.52
N ALA A 13 -64.58 161.71 -75.78
CA ALA A 13 -64.00 160.42 -76.14
C ALA A 13 -62.62 160.19 -75.50
N ILE A 14 -61.81 161.25 -75.37
CA ILE A 14 -60.51 161.20 -74.68
C ILE A 14 -60.72 160.98 -73.18
N ASP A 15 -61.61 161.74 -72.55
CA ASP A 15 -61.94 161.59 -71.12
C ASP A 15 -62.40 160.16 -70.81
N ALA A 16 -63.26 159.59 -71.66
CA ALA A 16 -63.71 158.21 -71.50
C ALA A 16 -62.56 157.19 -71.59
N LYS A 17 -61.61 157.37 -72.52
CA LYS A 17 -60.43 156.50 -72.64
C LYS A 17 -59.47 156.65 -71.46
N LEU A 18 -59.28 157.88 -70.97
CA LEU A 18 -58.45 158.17 -69.82
C LEU A 18 -59.04 157.50 -68.58
N LYS A 19 -60.34 157.64 -68.37
CA LYS A 19 -61.08 157.03 -67.26
C LYS A 19 -61.08 155.51 -67.32
N SER A 20 -61.15 154.94 -68.53
CA SER A 20 -60.99 153.50 -68.74
C SER A 20 -59.58 153.00 -68.38
N SER A 21 -58.52 153.74 -68.77
CA SER A 21 -57.14 153.39 -68.40
C SER A 21 -56.90 153.53 -66.90
N GLU A 22 -57.43 154.59 -66.28
CA GLU A 22 -57.34 154.81 -64.83
C GLU A 22 -58.07 153.71 -64.04
N THR A 23 -59.24 153.28 -64.53
CA THR A 23 -59.96 152.15 -63.95
C THR A 23 -59.17 150.86 -64.10
N ALA A 24 -58.62 150.59 -65.29
CA ALA A 24 -57.80 149.40 -65.54
C ALA A 24 -56.56 149.35 -64.64
N LEU A 25 -55.91 150.50 -64.41
CA LEU A 25 -54.74 150.60 -63.55
C LEU A 25 -55.09 150.48 -62.06
N SER A 26 -56.14 151.16 -61.59
CA SER A 26 -56.52 151.13 -60.16
C SER A 26 -57.13 149.80 -59.72
N THR A 27 -57.73 149.06 -60.66
CA THR A 27 -58.28 147.72 -60.40
C THR A 27 -57.32 146.60 -60.80
N HIS A 28 -56.12 146.95 -61.29
CA HIS A 28 -55.12 145.99 -61.71
C HIS A 28 -54.66 145.10 -60.55
N LYS A 29 -55.07 143.83 -60.58
CA LYS A 29 -54.66 142.80 -59.61
C LYS A 29 -54.18 141.56 -60.36
N HIS A 30 -53.08 140.97 -59.90
CA HIS A 30 -52.62 139.66 -60.34
C HIS A 30 -52.48 138.73 -59.13
N LYS A 31 -52.79 137.44 -59.31
CA LYS A 31 -52.37 136.43 -58.34
C LYS A 31 -50.91 136.11 -58.60
N PHE A 32 -50.18 135.74 -57.55
CA PHE A 32 -48.77 135.30 -57.69
C PHE A 32 -48.61 134.07 -58.61
N THR A 33 -49.67 133.28 -58.80
CA THR A 33 -49.72 132.14 -59.73
C THR A 33 -49.74 132.55 -61.20
N ASP A 34 -50.11 133.79 -61.52
CA ASP A 34 -50.30 134.26 -62.90
C ASP A 34 -48.99 134.76 -63.54
N LEU A 35 -47.88 134.72 -62.79
CA LEU A 35 -46.53 135.04 -63.27
C LEU A 35 -45.98 133.86 -64.08
N LEU A 36 -45.65 134.08 -65.35
CA LEU A 36 -45.18 133.03 -66.27
C LEU A 36 -43.71 132.62 -66.03
N GLU A 37 -42.89 133.52 -65.50
CA GLU A 37 -41.45 133.31 -65.29
C GLU A 37 -41.08 133.35 -63.80
N ARG A 38 -41.61 132.38 -63.06
CA ARG A 38 -41.30 132.26 -61.63
C ARG A 38 -39.87 131.74 -61.46
N PRO A 39 -39.07 132.33 -60.57
CA PRO A 39 -37.76 131.80 -60.25
C PRO A 39 -37.83 130.36 -59.73
N THR A 40 -36.79 129.56 -59.96
CA THR A 40 -36.71 128.15 -59.50
C THR A 40 -35.71 127.93 -58.37
N THR A 41 -34.99 128.99 -57.97
CA THR A 41 -34.03 128.98 -56.88
C THR A 41 -34.49 129.93 -55.77
N LEU A 42 -34.05 129.65 -54.53
CA LEU A 42 -34.33 130.52 -53.39
C LEU A 42 -33.86 131.97 -53.65
N GLY A 43 -32.64 132.14 -54.17
CA GLY A 43 -32.11 133.46 -54.54
C GLY A 43 -32.92 134.15 -55.64
N GLY A 44 -33.49 133.38 -56.58
CA GLY A 44 -34.40 133.92 -57.59
C GLY A 44 -35.69 134.49 -56.99
N TYR A 45 -36.21 133.89 -55.91
CA TYR A 45 -37.33 134.43 -55.13
C TYR A 45 -36.92 135.58 -54.18
N GLY A 46 -35.65 136.00 -54.18
CA GLY A 46 -35.12 137.00 -53.24
C GLY A 46 -34.88 136.46 -51.82
N ILE A 47 -35.00 135.15 -51.62
CA ILE A 47 -34.72 134.48 -50.34
C ILE A 47 -33.21 134.28 -50.25
N THR A 48 -32.56 135.03 -49.37
CA THR A 48 -31.09 135.07 -49.23
C THR A 48 -30.59 134.39 -47.95
N ASP A 49 -31.49 133.99 -47.07
CA ASP A 49 -31.24 133.37 -45.76
C ASP A 49 -31.60 131.87 -45.72
N GLY A 50 -32.10 131.31 -46.82
CA GLY A 50 -32.41 129.89 -46.93
C GLY A 50 -31.16 129.05 -47.26
N MET A 51 -30.99 127.91 -46.57
CA MET A 51 -29.93 126.96 -46.88
C MET A 51 -30.07 126.42 -48.31
N THR A 52 -28.97 126.47 -49.05
CA THR A 52 -28.85 125.89 -50.38
C THR A 52 -28.82 124.35 -50.31
N ALA A 53 -29.14 123.69 -51.43
CA ALA A 53 -29.04 122.23 -51.53
C ALA A 53 -27.62 121.71 -51.19
N THR A 54 -26.59 122.49 -51.53
CA THR A 54 -25.20 122.18 -51.20
C THR A 54 -24.94 122.25 -49.69
N GLU A 55 -25.44 123.28 -49.02
CA GLU A 55 -25.30 123.42 -47.56
C GLU A 55 -26.06 122.33 -46.81
N VAL A 56 -27.26 121.96 -47.28
CA VAL A 56 -28.01 120.83 -46.72
C VAL A 56 -27.24 119.52 -46.91
N ALA A 57 -26.70 119.26 -48.11
CA ALA A 57 -25.91 118.06 -48.38
C ALA A 57 -24.64 118.02 -47.50
N ALA A 58 -23.96 119.16 -47.33
CA ALA A 58 -22.79 119.28 -46.48
C ALA A 58 -23.14 119.03 -45.00
N ALA A 59 -24.25 119.59 -44.51
CA ALA A 59 -24.72 119.38 -43.14
C ALA A 59 -25.09 117.90 -42.88
N ILE A 60 -25.73 117.23 -43.83
CA ILE A 60 -26.05 115.80 -43.73
C ILE A 60 -24.77 114.96 -43.73
N GLN A 61 -23.83 115.22 -44.64
CA GLN A 61 -22.55 114.51 -44.68
C GLN A 61 -21.75 114.71 -43.38
N GLN A 62 -21.75 115.93 -42.85
CA GLN A 62 -21.11 116.23 -41.57
C GLN A 62 -21.78 115.46 -40.43
N ALA A 63 -23.11 115.45 -40.34
CA ALA A 63 -23.82 114.71 -39.30
C ALA A 63 -23.57 113.19 -39.37
N VAL A 64 -23.49 112.61 -40.58
CA VAL A 64 -23.12 111.19 -40.77
C VAL A 64 -21.66 110.96 -40.38
N SER A 65 -20.76 111.85 -40.78
CA SER A 65 -19.35 111.80 -40.40
C SER A 65 -19.18 111.88 -38.88
N ASP A 66 -19.91 112.77 -38.21
CA ASP A 66 -19.90 112.93 -36.76
C ASP A 66 -20.46 111.69 -36.05
N LEU A 67 -21.49 111.05 -36.62
CA LEU A 67 -22.03 109.80 -36.10
C LEU A 67 -21.02 108.64 -36.22
N VAL A 68 -20.36 108.52 -37.37
CA VAL A 68 -19.37 107.46 -37.64
C VAL A 68 -18.08 107.70 -36.84
N ASN A 69 -17.58 108.93 -36.81
CA ASN A 69 -16.35 109.30 -36.08
C ASN A 69 -16.58 109.40 -34.56
N GLY A 70 -17.77 109.84 -34.12
CA GLY A 70 -18.17 109.85 -32.72
C GLY A 70 -18.35 108.43 -32.15
N SER A 71 -18.56 107.45 -33.02
CA SER A 71 -18.55 106.02 -32.69
C SER A 71 -17.15 105.42 -32.64
N GLY A 72 -16.08 106.19 -32.88
CA GLY A 72 -14.71 105.69 -33.01
C GLY A 72 -14.29 104.73 -31.91
N ALA A 73 -14.48 105.09 -30.64
CA ALA A 73 -14.14 104.22 -29.51
C ALA A 73 -14.99 102.94 -29.43
N ALA A 74 -16.27 103.00 -29.81
CA ALA A 74 -17.16 101.84 -29.80
C ALA A 74 -16.90 100.89 -30.97
N LEU A 75 -16.66 101.45 -32.17
CA LEU A 75 -16.23 100.69 -33.35
C LEU A 75 -14.85 100.05 -33.13
N ASP A 76 -13.93 100.76 -32.48
CA ASP A 76 -12.62 100.24 -32.08
C ASP A 76 -12.79 99.07 -31.10
N THR A 77 -13.65 99.22 -30.07
CA THR A 77 -13.98 98.13 -29.14
C THR A 77 -14.58 96.91 -29.87
N LEU A 78 -15.52 97.13 -30.81
CA LEU A 78 -16.12 96.03 -31.58
C LEU A 78 -15.09 95.36 -32.50
N LYS A 79 -14.17 96.13 -33.07
CA LYS A 79 -13.06 95.62 -33.88
C LYS A 79 -12.08 94.81 -33.02
N GLU A 80 -11.69 95.33 -31.86
CA GLU A 80 -10.83 94.63 -30.90
C GLU A 80 -11.45 93.30 -30.44
N LEU A 81 -12.76 93.29 -30.15
CA LEU A 81 -13.48 92.06 -29.80
C LEU A 81 -13.54 91.08 -30.97
N ALA A 82 -13.82 91.55 -32.19
CA ALA A 82 -13.85 90.71 -33.38
C ALA A 82 -12.46 90.10 -33.65
N ASP A 83 -11.39 90.90 -33.55
CA ASP A 83 -10.01 90.47 -33.71
C ASP A 83 -9.60 89.49 -32.58
N ALA A 84 -10.00 89.73 -31.33
CA ALA A 84 -9.75 88.83 -30.20
C ALA A 84 -10.48 87.48 -30.32
N LEU A 85 -11.65 87.46 -30.97
CA LEU A 85 -12.39 86.25 -31.32
C LEU A 85 -11.96 85.64 -32.67
N GLY A 86 -10.93 86.20 -33.31
CA GLY A 86 -10.34 85.68 -34.55
C GLY A 86 -11.19 85.90 -35.81
N ASN A 87 -12.15 86.82 -35.77
CA ASN A 87 -13.09 87.09 -36.86
C ASN A 87 -13.82 85.82 -37.36
N ASP A 88 -14.10 84.87 -36.46
CA ASP A 88 -14.78 83.61 -36.79
C ASP A 88 -16.31 83.82 -36.98
N PRO A 89 -16.84 83.70 -38.22
CA PRO A 89 -18.28 83.86 -38.48
C PRO A 89 -19.13 82.79 -37.78
N GLU A 90 -18.53 81.65 -37.46
CA GLU A 90 -19.17 80.47 -36.88
C GLU A 90 -18.66 80.22 -35.45
N PHE A 91 -18.22 81.26 -34.73
CA PHE A 91 -17.59 81.15 -33.41
C PHE A 91 -18.34 80.21 -32.45
N ALA A 92 -19.67 80.33 -32.36
CA ALA A 92 -20.49 79.48 -31.50
C ALA A 92 -20.41 78.00 -31.90
N THR A 93 -20.43 77.70 -33.20
CA THR A 93 -20.27 76.35 -33.76
C THR A 93 -18.86 75.83 -33.51
N THR A 94 -17.83 76.64 -33.74
CA THR A 94 -16.41 76.29 -33.51
C THR A 94 -16.17 75.93 -32.04
N VAL A 95 -16.60 76.78 -31.12
CA VAL A 95 -16.46 76.53 -29.68
C VAL A 95 -17.26 75.30 -29.25
N SER A 96 -18.49 75.13 -29.74
CA SER A 96 -19.31 73.96 -29.43
C SER A 96 -18.67 72.66 -29.90
N ASN A 97 -18.09 72.64 -31.09
CA ASN A 97 -17.36 71.49 -31.63
C ASN A 97 -16.10 71.18 -30.82
N ALA A 98 -15.33 72.20 -30.42
CA ALA A 98 -14.14 72.03 -29.57
C ALA A 98 -14.50 71.48 -28.19
N LEU A 99 -15.60 71.95 -27.59
CA LEU A 99 -16.12 71.44 -26.32
C LEU A 99 -16.67 70.01 -26.44
N ALA A 100 -17.29 69.65 -27.56
CA ALA A 100 -17.79 68.29 -27.81
C ALA A 100 -16.68 67.22 -27.80
N LEU A 101 -15.43 67.61 -28.06
CA LEU A 101 -14.25 66.74 -27.98
C LEU A 101 -13.67 66.61 -26.56
N ARG A 102 -14.12 67.41 -25.59
CA ARG A 102 -13.71 67.27 -24.19
C ARG A 102 -14.47 66.12 -23.54
N ILE A 103 -13.73 65.28 -22.81
CA ILE A 103 -14.32 64.16 -22.05
C ILE A 103 -15.07 64.73 -20.85
N ARG A 104 -16.35 64.40 -20.76
CA ARG A 104 -17.23 64.67 -19.64
C ARG A 104 -17.18 63.52 -18.63
N VAL A 105 -17.37 63.86 -17.36
CA VAL A 105 -17.40 62.91 -16.24
C VAL A 105 -18.82 62.67 -15.72
N ASP A 106 -19.75 63.57 -16.04
CA ASP A 106 -21.14 63.58 -15.60
C ASP A 106 -22.11 62.86 -16.54
N ALA A 107 -21.73 62.70 -17.82
CA ALA A 107 -22.59 62.10 -18.83
C ALA A 107 -21.80 61.33 -19.89
N ALA A 108 -22.38 60.22 -20.38
CA ALA A 108 -21.80 59.43 -21.46
C ALA A 108 -21.68 60.25 -22.76
N GLN A 109 -20.59 60.02 -23.50
CA GLN A 109 -20.33 60.61 -24.82
C GLN A 109 -19.95 59.53 -25.83
N SER A 110 -20.39 59.73 -27.07
CA SER A 110 -20.02 58.89 -28.20
C SER A 110 -18.79 59.46 -28.88
N PHE A 111 -17.70 58.71 -28.83
CA PHE A 111 -16.45 59.00 -29.54
C PHE A 111 -16.09 57.85 -30.48
N SER A 112 -15.40 58.17 -31.57
CA SER A 112 -14.79 57.15 -32.43
C SER A 112 -13.72 56.35 -31.67
N LEU A 113 -13.34 55.18 -32.18
CA LEU A 113 -12.29 54.36 -31.54
C LEU A 113 -10.95 55.10 -31.44
N ALA A 114 -10.58 55.88 -32.46
CA ALA A 114 -9.36 56.68 -32.48
C ALA A 114 -9.41 57.82 -31.43
N GLN A 115 -10.55 58.52 -31.33
CA GLN A 115 -10.75 59.57 -30.30
C GLN A 115 -10.67 58.98 -28.89
N LYS A 116 -11.27 57.80 -28.66
CA LYS A 116 -11.16 57.09 -27.38
C LYS A 116 -9.72 56.73 -27.04
N ALA A 117 -8.93 56.28 -28.02
CA ALA A 117 -7.53 55.94 -27.81
C ALA A 117 -6.69 57.18 -27.46
N GLN A 118 -6.84 58.27 -28.21
CA GLN A 118 -6.14 59.54 -27.92
C GLN A 118 -6.54 60.10 -26.56
N GLY A 119 -7.84 60.11 -26.23
CA GLY A 119 -8.34 60.58 -24.95
C GLY A 119 -7.80 59.77 -23.76
N ARG A 120 -7.72 58.44 -23.90
CA ARG A 120 -7.07 57.57 -22.91
C ARG A 120 -5.58 57.87 -22.76
N SER A 121 -4.87 58.03 -23.88
CA SER A 121 -3.44 58.37 -23.87
C SER A 121 -3.18 59.72 -23.18
N ASN A 122 -4.00 60.75 -23.44
CA ASN A 122 -3.86 62.07 -22.80
C ASN A 122 -4.08 62.03 -21.28
N LEU A 123 -4.87 61.07 -20.80
CA LEU A 123 -5.19 60.89 -19.38
C LEU A 123 -4.33 59.81 -18.70
N ASP A 124 -3.41 59.17 -19.44
CA ASP A 124 -2.68 57.98 -19.00
C ASP A 124 -3.60 56.87 -18.45
N ALA A 125 -4.76 56.71 -19.09
CA ALA A 125 -5.79 55.76 -18.69
C ALA A 125 -5.75 54.48 -19.55
N LEU A 126 -5.90 53.31 -18.93
CA LEU A 126 -6.01 52.03 -19.62
C LEU A 126 -7.48 51.65 -19.85
N GLY A 127 -7.79 51.10 -21.02
CA GLY A 127 -9.15 50.78 -21.46
C GLY A 127 -9.43 49.27 -21.52
N THR A 128 -10.67 48.93 -21.85
CA THR A 128 -11.08 47.52 -22.06
C THR A 128 -10.33 46.83 -23.19
N VAL A 129 -9.86 47.59 -24.19
CA VAL A 129 -9.03 47.06 -25.30
C VAL A 129 -7.63 46.65 -24.85
N ASP A 130 -7.17 47.19 -23.72
CA ASP A 130 -5.85 46.92 -23.15
C ASP A 130 -5.89 45.72 -22.18
N LYS A 131 -7.09 45.18 -21.90
CA LYS A 131 -7.25 43.98 -21.07
C LYS A 131 -6.64 42.75 -21.75
N GLY A 132 -5.69 42.11 -21.08
CA GLY A 132 -5.04 40.90 -21.56
C GLY A 132 -4.04 41.11 -22.69
N LYS A 133 -3.63 42.35 -22.94
CA LYS A 133 -2.55 42.70 -23.88
C LYS A 133 -1.24 42.90 -23.12
N GLU A 134 -0.13 42.74 -23.84
CA GLU A 134 1.20 43.07 -23.32
C GLU A 134 1.25 44.55 -22.90
N GLY A 135 1.80 44.82 -21.71
CA GLY A 135 1.85 46.17 -21.13
C GLY A 135 0.50 46.74 -20.65
N GLY A 136 -0.59 45.98 -20.75
CA GLY A 136 -1.93 46.38 -20.31
C GLY A 136 -2.30 45.92 -18.90
N VAL A 137 -3.59 45.76 -18.64
CA VAL A 137 -4.11 45.20 -17.38
C VAL A 137 -4.54 43.75 -17.56
N ALA A 138 -4.38 42.95 -16.51
CA ALA A 138 -4.85 41.56 -16.54
C ALA A 138 -6.38 41.50 -16.71
N SER A 139 -6.86 40.58 -17.55
CA SER A 139 -8.29 40.27 -17.60
C SER A 139 -8.69 39.39 -16.42
N LEU A 140 -9.95 39.44 -16.01
CA LEU A 140 -10.50 38.52 -15.02
C LEU A 140 -11.53 37.61 -15.70
N ASP A 141 -11.52 36.33 -15.36
CA ASP A 141 -12.53 35.36 -15.76
C ASP A 141 -13.85 35.53 -14.95
N GLY A 142 -14.83 34.67 -15.21
CA GLY A 142 -16.13 34.68 -14.51
C GLY A 142 -16.03 34.45 -13.00
N ASN A 143 -14.87 34.03 -12.50
CA ASN A 143 -14.58 33.80 -11.08
C ASN A 143 -13.69 34.90 -10.48
N GLY A 144 -13.42 35.98 -11.23
CA GLY A 144 -12.58 37.07 -10.77
C GLY A 144 -11.08 36.76 -10.73
N LYS A 145 -10.61 35.73 -11.46
CA LYS A 145 -9.19 35.34 -11.52
C LYS A 145 -8.56 35.69 -12.85
N VAL A 146 -7.25 35.94 -12.85
CA VAL A 146 -6.50 36.12 -14.10
C VAL A 146 -6.43 34.80 -14.85
N PRO A 147 -6.84 34.73 -16.14
CA PRO A 147 -6.71 33.52 -16.94
C PRO A 147 -5.26 33.05 -17.01
N SER A 148 -5.06 31.73 -16.93
CA SER A 148 -3.71 31.13 -16.93
C SER A 148 -2.89 31.45 -18.18
N THR A 149 -3.55 31.77 -19.30
CA THR A 149 -2.89 32.19 -20.55
C THR A 149 -2.23 33.57 -20.46
N GLN A 150 -2.57 34.37 -19.44
CA GLN A 150 -1.99 35.68 -19.17
C GLN A 150 -1.00 35.66 -18.00
N LEU A 151 -0.86 34.51 -17.34
CA LEU A 151 0.13 34.33 -16.30
C LEU A 151 1.45 33.87 -16.93
N PRO A 152 2.60 34.39 -16.46
CA PRO A 152 3.90 33.84 -16.83
C PRO A 152 3.98 32.34 -16.49
N THR A 153 4.83 31.62 -17.21
CA THR A 153 5.20 30.26 -16.82
C THR A 153 5.83 30.30 -15.43
N MET A 154 5.33 29.45 -14.55
CA MET A 154 5.79 29.37 -13.17
C MET A 154 7.02 28.47 -13.10
N ASP A 155 8.18 29.04 -12.78
CA ASP A 155 9.43 28.27 -12.57
C ASP A 155 9.50 27.61 -11.19
N TYR A 156 8.47 27.78 -10.35
CA TYR A 156 8.42 27.26 -8.99
C TYR A 156 7.11 26.54 -8.68
N LEU A 157 7.21 25.57 -7.79
CA LEU A 157 6.07 24.80 -7.31
C LEU A 157 5.15 25.68 -6.44
N PRO A 158 3.81 25.51 -6.55
CA PRO A 158 2.87 26.23 -5.69
C PRO A 158 3.08 25.86 -4.21
N ARG A 159 3.17 26.89 -3.35
CA ARG A 159 3.49 26.75 -1.92
C ARG A 159 2.40 26.05 -1.10
N ALA A 160 1.15 26.03 -1.58
CA ALA A 160 0.04 25.36 -0.90
C ALA A 160 -1.06 24.95 -1.90
N GLY A 161 -1.59 23.72 -1.73
CA GLY A 161 -2.85 23.28 -2.35
C GLY A 161 -2.83 23.04 -3.86
N GLY A 162 -1.66 22.93 -4.49
CA GLY A 162 -1.54 22.62 -5.92
C GLY A 162 -1.37 21.12 -6.20
N THR A 163 -1.94 20.64 -7.31
CA THR A 163 -1.69 19.30 -7.86
C THR A 163 -0.61 19.40 -8.95
N LEU A 164 0.43 18.58 -8.85
CA LEU A 164 1.42 18.43 -9.91
C LEU A 164 0.91 17.38 -10.93
N SER A 165 0.75 17.78 -12.19
CA SER A 165 0.52 16.84 -13.29
C SER A 165 1.83 16.56 -14.01
N GLY A 166 2.27 15.30 -14.01
CA GLY A 166 3.52 14.86 -14.64
C GLY A 166 4.60 14.46 -13.62
N ALA A 167 5.79 14.11 -14.13
CA ALA A 167 6.91 13.71 -13.29
C ALA A 167 7.56 14.93 -12.62
N LEU A 168 7.81 14.84 -11.31
CA LEU A 168 8.61 15.83 -10.59
C LEU A 168 10.09 15.47 -10.67
N GLN A 169 10.90 16.31 -11.30
CA GLN A 169 12.36 16.20 -11.28
C GLN A 169 12.95 17.15 -10.21
N ILE A 170 13.81 16.61 -9.35
CA ILE A 170 14.48 17.39 -8.28
C ILE A 170 15.98 17.45 -8.58
N GLN A 171 16.42 18.62 -9.04
CA GLN A 171 17.83 18.91 -9.32
C GLN A 171 18.32 19.99 -8.35
N ALA A 172 19.12 19.57 -7.36
CA ALA A 172 19.78 20.47 -6.42
C ALA A 172 21.28 20.16 -6.38
N PRO A 173 22.15 21.16 -6.13
CA PRO A 173 23.54 20.92 -5.77
C PRO A 173 23.61 20.23 -4.40
N GLY A 174 24.40 19.16 -4.29
CA GLY A 174 24.48 18.32 -3.08
C GLY A 174 23.37 17.27 -2.98
N ASN A 175 22.98 16.91 -1.75
CA ASN A 175 22.07 15.80 -1.50
C ASN A 175 20.66 16.10 -2.01
N LYS A 176 20.13 15.19 -2.83
CA LYS A 176 18.75 15.26 -3.34
C LYS A 176 17.81 14.77 -2.26
N VAL A 177 17.08 15.69 -1.62
CA VAL A 177 16.18 15.39 -0.49
C VAL A 177 14.76 15.86 -0.80
N ILE A 178 13.78 14.96 -0.69
CA ILE A 178 12.36 15.30 -0.51
C ILE A 178 12.11 15.36 0.99
N ARG A 179 11.64 16.50 1.51
CA ARG A 179 11.29 16.65 2.94
C ARG A 179 9.79 16.83 3.09
N PHE A 180 9.21 16.08 4.01
CA PHE A 180 7.87 16.31 4.50
C PHE A 180 8.00 17.03 5.84
N LEU A 181 7.52 18.27 5.90
CA LEU A 181 7.59 19.11 7.08
C LEU A 181 6.24 19.11 7.81
N ARG A 182 6.28 19.25 9.13
CA ARG A 182 5.10 19.58 9.93
C ARG A 182 4.77 21.07 9.79
N ALA A 183 3.63 21.48 10.31
CA ALA A 183 3.17 22.87 10.27
C ALA A 183 4.14 23.85 10.99
N ASP A 184 4.87 23.36 12.00
CA ASP A 184 5.88 24.11 12.74
C ASP A 184 7.25 24.20 12.02
N GLY A 185 7.38 23.61 10.82
CA GLY A 185 8.61 23.58 10.04
C GLY A 185 9.58 22.46 10.42
N THR A 186 9.30 21.66 11.46
CA THR A 186 10.12 20.49 11.79
C THR A 186 9.94 19.39 10.75
N ARG A 187 10.99 18.59 10.53
CA ARG A 187 10.94 17.47 9.60
C ARG A 187 10.12 16.31 10.20
N SER A 188 9.16 15.81 9.44
CA SER A 188 8.34 14.64 9.78
C SER A 188 8.90 13.38 9.10
N ALA A 189 9.29 13.51 7.85
CA ALA A 189 9.87 12.43 7.06
C ALA A 189 10.75 13.00 5.94
N ALA A 190 11.65 12.17 5.42
CA ALA A 190 12.43 12.53 4.24
C ALA A 190 12.79 11.33 3.39
N ILE A 191 12.92 11.57 2.09
CA ILE A 191 13.45 10.61 1.12
C ILE A 191 14.69 11.24 0.51
N TYR A 192 15.83 10.59 0.65
CA TYR A 192 17.07 11.10 0.07
C TYR A 192 18.08 10.02 -0.26
N ALA A 193 18.92 10.32 -1.23
CA ALA A 193 20.17 9.59 -1.44
C ALA A 193 21.32 10.45 -0.91
N ASN A 194 22.22 9.83 -0.15
CA ASN A 194 23.50 10.45 0.18
C ASN A 194 24.51 9.94 -0.86
N PRO A 195 24.93 10.77 -1.83
CA PRO A 195 25.94 10.36 -2.81
C PRO A 195 27.32 10.16 -2.14
N ASP A 196 27.59 10.82 -1.01
CA ASP A 196 28.91 10.86 -0.39
C ASP A 196 29.15 9.70 0.60
N ALA A 197 28.10 9.01 0.99
CA ALA A 197 28.19 7.79 1.80
C ALA A 197 27.40 6.71 1.07
N ASP A 198 28.06 5.59 0.77
CA ASP A 198 27.58 4.35 0.12
C ASP A 198 26.30 3.74 0.74
N THR A 199 25.25 4.53 0.86
CA THR A 199 24.04 4.27 1.64
C THR A 199 22.81 4.19 0.76
N GLY A 200 22.96 4.50 -0.54
CA GLY A 200 21.90 4.45 -1.55
C GLY A 200 20.68 5.28 -1.19
N LEU A 201 19.47 4.76 -1.42
CA LEU A 201 18.20 5.45 -1.15
C LEU A 201 17.76 5.23 0.29
N ASN A 202 17.57 6.31 1.04
CA ASN A 202 17.10 6.29 2.42
C ASN A 202 15.71 6.92 2.54
N ILE A 203 14.83 6.25 3.29
CA ILE A 203 13.48 6.71 3.61
C ILE A 203 13.39 6.83 5.14
N HIS A 204 13.30 8.06 5.63
CA HIS A 204 13.30 8.42 7.04
C HIS A 204 11.92 8.77 7.54
N VAL A 205 11.63 8.34 8.77
CA VAL A 205 10.55 8.88 9.60
C VAL A 205 11.19 9.40 10.89
N ASP A 206 10.91 10.66 11.20
CA ASP A 206 11.40 11.31 12.40
C ASP A 206 10.31 11.30 13.48
N ASP A 207 10.70 11.13 14.75
CA ASP A 207 9.81 11.35 15.87
C ASP A 207 9.41 12.83 16.01
N ALA A 208 8.53 13.14 16.97
CA ALA A 208 8.09 14.52 17.22
C ALA A 208 9.26 15.46 17.59
N ALA A 209 10.35 14.92 18.12
CA ALA A 209 11.55 15.66 18.49
C ALA A 209 12.58 15.80 17.35
N GLY A 210 12.42 15.09 16.23
CA GLY A 210 13.37 15.12 15.11
C GLY A 210 14.68 14.37 15.37
N THR A 211 14.75 13.57 16.43
CA THR A 211 16.00 13.00 16.96
C THR A 211 16.09 11.48 16.83
N ASN A 212 14.96 10.77 16.79
CA ASN A 212 14.94 9.31 16.76
C ASN A 212 14.53 8.82 15.36
N THR A 213 15.52 8.72 14.47
CA THR A 213 15.29 8.39 13.06
C THR A 213 15.20 6.89 12.85
N LYS A 214 14.05 6.41 12.37
CA LYS A 214 13.94 5.08 11.78
C LYS A 214 14.06 5.23 10.28
N PHE A 215 15.00 4.52 9.67
CA PHE A 215 15.19 4.57 8.23
C PHE A 215 15.20 3.19 7.60
N PHE A 216 14.46 3.08 6.51
CA PHE A 216 14.67 2.01 5.54
C PHE A 216 15.71 2.50 4.54
N ALA A 217 16.72 1.69 4.25
CA ALA A 217 17.72 2.02 3.24
C ALA A 217 17.88 0.90 2.22
N PHE A 218 18.06 1.30 0.97
CA PHE A 218 18.48 0.44 -0.13
C PHE A 218 19.88 0.88 -0.53
N GLY A 219 20.89 0.11 -0.13
CA GLY A 219 22.27 0.33 -0.52
C GLY A 219 22.49 0.04 -2.01
N HIS A 220 23.50 0.67 -2.60
CA HIS A 220 23.87 0.41 -4.00
C HIS A 220 24.45 -1.01 -4.19
N ASP A 221 24.92 -1.61 -3.10
CA ASP A 221 25.39 -2.99 -2.98
C ASP A 221 24.24 -4.01 -2.89
N GLY A 222 23.00 -3.56 -3.06
CA GLY A 222 21.80 -4.41 -2.98
C GLY A 222 21.37 -4.72 -1.55
N VAL A 223 21.99 -4.11 -0.54
CA VAL A 223 21.61 -4.32 0.87
C VAL A 223 20.30 -3.59 1.16
N PHE A 224 19.35 -4.30 1.74
CA PHE A 224 18.17 -3.70 2.35
C PHE A 224 18.37 -3.60 3.87
N ARG A 225 18.27 -2.39 4.42
CA ARG A 225 18.29 -2.11 5.86
C ARG A 225 16.90 -1.71 6.31
N SER A 226 16.41 -2.35 7.36
CA SER A 226 15.15 -2.03 8.01
C SER A 226 15.41 -1.66 9.47
N PRO A 227 14.76 -0.62 10.02
CA PRO A 227 14.92 -0.22 11.41
C PRO A 227 14.15 -1.14 12.39
N GLY A 228 13.42 -2.13 11.88
CA GLY A 228 12.67 -3.11 12.66
C GLY A 228 12.40 -4.41 11.90
N SER A 229 11.49 -5.24 12.41
CA SER A 229 11.10 -6.51 11.77
C SER A 229 10.49 -6.30 10.38
N ILE A 230 10.93 -7.08 9.40
CA ILE A 230 10.34 -7.12 8.06
C ILE A 230 9.20 -8.15 8.10
N ALA A 231 7.96 -7.69 7.94
CA ALA A 231 6.80 -8.58 7.87
C ALA A 231 6.63 -9.11 6.44
N ALA A 232 6.92 -10.39 6.21
CA ALA A 232 6.72 -11.05 4.93
C ALA A 232 5.25 -11.54 4.81
N GLY A 233 4.34 -10.65 4.42
CA GLY A 233 2.97 -11.02 4.04
C GLY A 233 1.98 -11.26 5.19
N ALA A 234 0.71 -11.49 4.82
CA ALA A 234 -0.47 -11.52 5.71
C ALA A 234 -0.41 -12.60 6.81
N SER A 235 0.53 -13.53 6.74
CA SER A 235 0.73 -14.56 7.77
C SER A 235 1.48 -14.06 9.00
N GLY A 236 2.16 -12.91 8.95
CA GLY A 236 2.94 -12.40 10.09
C GLY A 236 4.11 -13.31 10.54
N VAL A 237 4.35 -14.40 9.82
CA VAL A 237 5.44 -15.34 10.02
C VAL A 237 6.08 -15.52 8.64
N LEU A 238 7.41 -15.47 8.62
CA LEU A 238 8.20 -16.10 7.55
C LEU A 238 7.60 -17.50 7.32
N GLU A 239 7.59 -18.01 6.08
CA GLU A 239 7.07 -19.36 5.79
C GLU A 239 7.43 -20.34 6.93
N GLY A 240 6.56 -21.27 7.33
CA GLY A 240 6.70 -22.10 8.55
C GLY A 240 7.98 -22.94 8.69
N ASN A 241 8.96 -22.76 7.79
CA ASN A 241 10.35 -23.16 7.88
C ASN A 241 11.29 -22.08 8.49
N GLY A 242 10.79 -20.89 8.84
CA GLY A 242 11.54 -19.79 9.46
C GLY A 242 12.53 -19.06 8.54
N ASN A 243 12.53 -19.30 7.23
CA ASN A 243 13.57 -18.78 6.35
C ASN A 243 13.27 -17.36 5.84
N VAL A 244 14.11 -16.38 6.23
CA VAL A 244 14.43 -15.23 5.40
C VAL A 244 15.57 -15.66 4.49
N TRP A 245 15.32 -15.84 3.19
CA TRP A 245 16.40 -15.97 2.21
C TRP A 245 17.23 -14.68 2.24
N GLY A 246 18.47 -14.76 2.73
CA GLY A 246 19.44 -13.66 2.67
C GLY A 246 19.83 -12.99 3.98
N SER A 247 19.50 -13.53 5.15
CA SER A 247 20.09 -13.01 6.40
C SER A 247 21.57 -13.39 6.46
N ALA A 248 22.46 -12.42 6.25
CA ALA A 248 23.84 -12.53 6.71
C ALA A 248 23.78 -12.66 8.25
N TYR A 249 24.07 -13.84 8.77
CA TYR A 249 24.10 -14.08 10.21
C TYR A 249 25.42 -13.53 10.77
N GLY A 250 25.34 -12.38 11.45
CA GLY A 250 26.50 -11.69 12.03
C GLY A 250 27.52 -11.19 11.00
N ALA A 251 28.72 -10.84 11.48
CA ALA A 251 29.81 -10.27 10.66
C ALA A 251 30.36 -11.22 9.58
N SER A 252 29.86 -12.46 9.49
CA SER A 252 30.46 -13.54 8.72
C SER A 252 29.75 -13.84 7.39
N GLY A 253 28.71 -13.08 7.02
CA GLY A 253 28.15 -13.04 5.66
C GLY A 253 27.34 -14.26 5.20
N ASN A 254 27.52 -15.44 5.79
CA ASN A 254 26.64 -16.59 5.58
C ASN A 254 26.46 -17.39 6.88
N LEU A 255 25.32 -18.09 6.95
CA LEU A 255 24.92 -18.93 8.09
C LEU A 255 26.02 -19.94 8.46
N LEU A 256 26.67 -20.54 7.46
CA LEU A 256 27.69 -21.58 7.65
C LEU A 256 28.92 -21.07 8.41
N THR A 257 29.35 -19.84 8.11
CA THR A 257 30.51 -19.20 8.76
C THR A 257 30.18 -18.73 10.17
N TRP A 258 28.95 -18.26 10.40
CA TRP A 258 28.48 -17.88 11.74
C TRP A 258 28.35 -19.08 12.67
N LEU A 259 27.77 -20.20 12.20
CA LEU A 259 27.70 -21.46 12.95
C LEU A 259 29.10 -22.02 13.26
N ALA A 260 30.03 -21.92 12.32
CA ALA A 260 31.42 -22.32 12.52
C ALA A 260 32.13 -21.47 13.59
N ASN A 261 31.91 -20.14 13.58
CA ASN A 261 32.51 -19.22 14.55
C ASN A 261 31.86 -19.27 15.95
N THR A 262 30.60 -19.68 16.04
CA THR A 262 29.88 -19.90 17.33
C THR A 262 30.13 -21.28 17.93
N GLY A 263 30.98 -22.12 17.31
CA GLY A 263 31.33 -23.46 17.81
C GLY A 263 30.30 -24.55 17.49
N THR A 264 29.26 -24.23 16.72
CA THR A 264 28.22 -25.17 16.27
C THR A 264 28.57 -25.70 14.88
N TYR A 265 29.58 -26.57 14.83
CA TYR A 265 29.97 -27.26 13.60
C TYR A 265 28.87 -28.23 13.14
N LEU A 266 28.17 -27.91 12.04
CA LEU A 266 27.38 -28.86 11.25
C LEU A 266 28.26 -29.59 10.22
N SER A 267 29.52 -29.90 10.57
CA SER A 267 30.41 -30.65 9.70
C SER A 267 30.12 -32.13 9.81
N ALA A 268 29.28 -32.60 8.87
CA ALA A 268 28.99 -34.00 8.53
C ALA A 268 28.33 -34.85 9.63
N ALA A 269 27.02 -35.06 9.43
CA ALA A 269 26.07 -35.90 10.17
C ALA A 269 25.63 -35.39 11.55
N ALA A 270 24.30 -35.32 11.72
CA ALA A 270 23.64 -35.10 13.00
C ALA A 270 23.86 -36.33 13.90
N TYR A 271 24.98 -36.37 14.62
CA TYR A 271 25.13 -37.33 15.70
C TYR A 271 24.24 -36.91 16.87
N PRO A 272 23.58 -37.85 17.57
CA PRO A 272 23.13 -37.61 18.93
C PRO A 272 24.26 -36.97 19.74
N ARG A 273 23.96 -35.92 20.49
CA ARG A 273 24.92 -35.24 21.38
C ARG A 273 24.55 -35.52 22.82
N ARG A 274 25.56 -35.48 23.68
CA ARG A 274 25.33 -35.49 25.13
C ARG A 274 24.58 -34.22 25.55
N SER A 275 24.01 -34.23 26.76
CA SER A 275 23.38 -33.04 27.36
C SER A 275 24.34 -31.85 27.53
N ASP A 276 25.65 -32.08 27.55
CA ASP A 276 26.70 -31.05 27.60
C ASP A 276 27.18 -30.58 26.21
N GLY A 277 26.57 -31.08 25.13
CA GLY A 277 26.91 -30.69 23.77
C GLY A 277 28.14 -31.39 23.19
N ALA A 278 28.83 -32.33 23.85
CA ALA A 278 29.89 -33.07 23.16
C ALA A 278 29.33 -34.13 22.17
N LYS A 279 30.14 -34.54 21.18
CA LYS A 279 29.79 -35.57 20.19
C LYS A 279 29.67 -36.95 20.86
N MET A 280 28.61 -37.70 20.56
CA MET A 280 28.56 -39.13 20.86
C MET A 280 29.15 -39.93 19.69
N THR A 281 30.01 -40.92 19.99
CA THR A 281 30.63 -41.78 18.97
C THR A 281 30.15 -43.22 19.15
N PHE A 282 29.65 -43.83 18.07
CA PHE A 282 29.21 -45.22 18.02
C PHE A 282 30.30 -46.09 17.40
N GLN A 283 30.85 -47.03 18.17
CA GLN A 283 31.94 -47.91 17.72
C GLN A 283 31.46 -49.36 17.61
N TRP A 284 31.67 -49.96 16.44
CA TRP A 284 31.17 -51.30 16.09
C TRP A 284 32.14 -52.45 16.42
N SER A 285 33.32 -52.16 16.99
CA SER A 285 34.33 -53.14 17.40
C SER A 285 34.49 -53.17 18.91
N GLY A 286 34.46 -54.37 19.51
CA GLY A 286 34.50 -54.57 20.97
C GLY A 286 35.88 -54.30 21.60
N GLN A 287 35.88 -53.92 22.89
CA GLN A 287 37.08 -53.65 23.69
C GLN A 287 37.59 -54.91 24.43
N PRO A 288 38.92 -55.08 24.61
CA PRO A 288 39.49 -56.15 25.42
C PRO A 288 39.20 -55.95 26.92
N GLY A 289 38.65 -56.95 27.60
CA GLY A 289 38.75 -57.05 29.06
C GLY A 289 37.50 -57.16 29.92
N GLN A 290 36.26 -56.90 29.49
CA GLN A 290 35.03 -57.17 30.29
C GLN A 290 33.70 -56.74 29.61
N PRO A 291 32.50 -57.19 30.08
CA PRO A 291 31.20 -56.80 29.51
C PRO A 291 30.25 -56.03 30.47
N ALA A 292 29.26 -55.31 29.92
CA ALA A 292 27.99 -54.96 30.58
C ALA A 292 26.78 -54.92 29.61
N TRP A 293 26.74 -55.92 28.72
CA TRP A 293 25.68 -56.37 27.79
C TRP A 293 25.25 -55.44 26.62
N LEU A 294 24.55 -56.06 25.65
CA LEU A 294 24.71 -56.03 24.17
C LEU A 294 24.92 -54.66 23.48
N TRP A 295 24.45 -53.57 24.09
CA TRP A 295 24.71 -52.18 23.70
C TRP A 295 24.88 -51.34 24.97
N GLY A 296 26.08 -50.82 25.20
CA GLY A 296 26.36 -50.06 26.42
C GLY A 296 27.66 -49.30 26.34
N GLY A 297 27.77 -48.24 27.16
CA GLY A 297 29.00 -47.49 27.38
C GLY A 297 29.70 -47.91 28.67
N ASN A 298 30.98 -47.56 28.82
CA ASN A 298 31.82 -47.91 29.97
C ASN A 298 31.53 -47.06 31.23
N GLY A 299 30.29 -46.59 31.41
CA GLY A 299 29.87 -45.70 32.51
C GLY A 299 30.33 -44.24 32.41
N ASP A 300 31.30 -43.91 31.54
CA ASP A 300 31.83 -42.56 31.34
C ASP A 300 30.97 -41.65 30.44
N GLY A 301 29.92 -42.19 29.82
CA GLY A 301 29.00 -41.45 28.95
C GLY A 301 29.59 -40.93 27.64
N THR A 302 30.81 -41.34 27.26
CA THR A 302 31.54 -40.78 26.10
C THR A 302 31.44 -41.65 24.83
N ALA A 303 31.40 -42.97 24.98
CA ALA A 303 31.33 -43.92 23.86
C ALA A 303 30.31 -45.03 24.12
N PHE A 304 29.52 -45.35 23.10
CA PHE A 304 28.62 -46.50 23.09
C PHE A 304 29.17 -47.54 22.11
N GLN A 305 29.37 -48.76 22.58
CA GLN A 305 30.05 -49.82 21.84
C GLN A 305 29.14 -51.04 21.68
N VAL A 306 29.31 -51.73 20.54
CA VAL A 306 28.70 -53.05 20.30
C VAL A 306 29.64 -54.12 20.81
N TRP A 307 29.15 -54.94 21.74
CA TRP A 307 29.95 -55.98 22.38
C TRP A 307 29.90 -57.28 21.57
N ASN A 308 31.05 -57.91 21.35
CA ASN A 308 31.16 -59.16 20.58
C ASN A 308 30.42 -60.32 21.30
N PRO A 309 29.41 -60.94 20.67
CA PRO A 309 28.63 -62.03 21.29
C PRO A 309 29.38 -63.36 21.42
N ALA A 310 30.62 -63.47 20.91
CA ALA A 310 31.41 -64.70 20.98
C ALA A 310 31.67 -65.22 22.42
N ASN A 311 31.41 -64.41 23.46
CA ASN A 311 31.56 -64.77 24.87
C ASN A 311 30.22 -64.96 25.61
N PHE A 312 29.13 -65.38 24.93
CA PHE A 312 27.95 -65.92 25.62
C PHE A 312 28.30 -67.23 26.34
N ASN A 313 28.94 -67.13 27.50
CA ASN A 313 29.05 -68.23 28.44
C ASN A 313 27.90 -68.10 29.45
N VAL A 314 26.95 -69.03 29.41
CA VAL A 314 25.92 -69.13 30.46
C VAL A 314 26.65 -69.47 31.75
N ASN A 315 26.75 -68.53 32.68
CA ASN A 315 27.48 -68.68 33.94
C ASN A 315 26.93 -69.77 34.89
N TRP A 316 25.86 -70.48 34.47
CA TRP A 316 25.49 -71.80 34.97
C TRP A 316 25.28 -72.81 33.83
N ALA A 317 26.35 -73.54 33.50
CA ALA A 317 26.28 -74.99 33.36
C ALA A 317 27.29 -75.65 34.33
N ASN A 318 27.50 -75.05 35.50
CA ASN A 318 28.48 -75.51 36.50
C ASN A 318 27.93 -76.68 37.35
N GLY A 319 27.37 -77.69 36.67
CA GLY A 319 26.60 -78.75 37.29
C GLY A 319 26.41 -79.98 36.40
N ALA A 320 27.35 -80.26 35.47
CA ALA A 320 27.41 -81.58 34.83
C ALA A 320 27.84 -82.70 35.81
N ALA A 321 28.09 -82.38 37.09
CA ALA A 321 28.26 -83.34 38.18
C ALA A 321 26.94 -83.84 38.79
N TYR A 322 25.78 -83.31 38.37
CA TYR A 322 24.45 -83.84 38.70
C TYR A 322 23.80 -84.59 37.52
N ALA A 323 24.60 -85.05 36.55
CA ALA A 323 24.15 -85.93 35.47
C ALA A 323 24.10 -87.43 35.86
N ASP A 324 24.56 -87.79 37.07
CA ASP A 324 24.43 -89.15 37.63
C ASP A 324 23.19 -89.30 38.54
N ARG A 325 22.28 -88.33 38.55
CA ARG A 325 21.03 -88.41 39.31
C ARG A 325 19.89 -87.83 38.48
N LEU A 326 18.83 -88.61 38.25
CA LEU A 326 17.56 -88.12 37.69
C LEU A 326 16.79 -87.31 38.74
N GLY A 327 17.27 -86.11 39.06
CA GLY A 327 16.66 -85.21 40.03
C GLY A 327 17.05 -85.48 41.49
N ASN A 328 16.53 -84.64 42.39
CA ASN A 328 16.99 -84.50 43.78
C ASN A 328 16.83 -85.75 44.68
N ASN A 329 16.22 -86.84 44.17
CA ASN A 329 16.07 -88.15 44.81
C ASN A 329 16.06 -89.32 43.78
N GLY A 330 16.63 -89.09 42.58
CA GLY A 330 16.67 -90.09 41.51
C GLY A 330 17.73 -91.17 41.73
N TRP A 331 17.57 -92.31 41.04
CA TRP A 331 18.54 -93.40 41.07
C TRP A 331 19.88 -92.96 40.49
N THR A 332 20.97 -93.35 41.16
CA THR A 332 22.33 -93.24 40.62
C THR A 332 22.64 -94.38 39.66
N LEU A 333 23.65 -94.23 38.80
CA LEU A 333 24.16 -95.32 37.98
C LEU A 333 24.53 -96.56 38.83
N GLY A 334 25.05 -96.32 40.04
CA GLY A 334 25.34 -97.37 41.03
C GLY A 334 24.09 -98.10 41.56
N ASP A 335 23.00 -97.38 41.81
CA ASP A 335 21.73 -97.98 42.25
C ASP A 335 21.13 -98.89 41.17
N VAL A 336 21.22 -98.48 39.91
CA VAL A 336 20.73 -99.25 38.76
C VAL A 336 21.54 -100.54 38.58
N GLN A 337 22.87 -100.48 38.69
CA GLN A 337 23.73 -101.66 38.59
C GLN A 337 23.51 -102.67 39.72
N ASN A 338 23.31 -102.20 40.96
CA ASN A 338 23.02 -103.09 42.09
C ASN A 338 21.69 -103.82 41.93
N TYR A 339 20.63 -103.13 41.48
CA TYR A 339 19.32 -103.76 41.26
C TYR A 339 19.31 -104.80 40.12
N ILE A 340 20.13 -104.59 39.08
CA ILE A 340 20.28 -105.55 37.98
C ILE A 340 20.99 -106.82 38.47
N ASN A 341 22.06 -106.67 39.26
CA ASN A 341 22.82 -107.79 39.81
C ASN A 341 21.99 -108.61 40.80
N ASP A 342 21.18 -107.96 41.65
CA ASP A 342 20.34 -108.65 42.63
C ASP A 342 19.25 -109.49 41.94
N ARG A 343 18.60 -108.96 40.89
CA ARG A 343 17.63 -109.73 40.08
C ARG A 343 18.27 -110.87 39.29
N ALA A 344 19.52 -110.73 38.86
CA ALA A 344 20.22 -111.77 38.13
C ALA A 344 20.62 -112.94 39.05
N TYR A 345 21.00 -112.66 40.30
CA TYR A 345 21.38 -113.67 41.30
C TYR A 345 20.22 -114.61 41.68
N TRP A 346 19.03 -114.05 41.97
CA TRP A 346 17.86 -114.86 42.37
C TRP A 346 17.34 -115.78 41.26
N ARG A 347 17.43 -115.36 39.99
CA ARG A 347 17.01 -116.20 38.84
C ARG A 347 17.92 -117.41 38.61
N THR A 348 19.20 -117.32 38.97
CA THR A 348 20.14 -118.44 38.82
C THR A 348 20.02 -119.49 39.92
N GLN A 349 19.53 -119.13 41.11
CA GLN A 349 19.37 -120.09 42.21
C GLN A 349 18.15 -121.02 42.01
N GLU A 350 17.07 -120.52 41.41
CA GLU A 350 15.87 -121.34 41.13
C GLU A 350 16.03 -122.30 39.93
N TYR A 351 16.98 -122.03 39.02
CA TYR A 351 17.26 -122.88 37.85
C TYR A 351 18.19 -124.07 38.18
N LEU A 352 18.96 -124.01 39.27
CA LEU A 352 20.00 -125.00 39.63
C LEU A 352 19.50 -126.15 40.52
N LEU A 353 18.26 -126.10 41.03
CA LEU A 353 17.70 -127.16 41.90
C LEU A 353 16.89 -128.23 41.15
N ALA A 354 16.66 -128.12 39.84
CA ALA A 354 16.11 -129.18 38.97
C ALA A 354 14.71 -129.75 39.33
N GLU A 355 13.70 -128.89 39.52
CA GLU A 355 12.27 -129.27 39.49
C GLU A 355 11.55 -128.20 38.68
N LEU A 356 10.98 -128.60 37.54
CA LEU A 356 10.46 -127.74 36.45
C LEU A 356 9.27 -126.84 36.84
N ILE A 357 8.90 -126.78 38.12
CA ILE A 357 7.71 -126.08 38.59
C ILE A 357 8.16 -124.93 39.51
N PRO A 358 8.14 -123.67 39.02
CA PRO A 358 8.50 -122.51 39.82
C PRO A 358 7.51 -122.27 40.95
N VAL A 359 7.89 -121.47 41.95
CA VAL A 359 6.97 -121.04 43.00
C VAL A 359 5.77 -120.34 42.34
N GLY A 360 4.56 -120.79 42.68
CA GLY A 360 3.31 -120.39 42.04
C GLY A 360 2.76 -121.35 40.99
N GLY A 361 3.56 -122.31 40.51
CA GLY A 361 3.14 -123.37 39.59
C GLY A 361 2.32 -124.47 40.26
N TYR A 362 1.67 -125.31 39.44
CA TYR A 362 0.76 -126.36 39.90
C TYR A 362 1.18 -127.74 39.38
N THR A 363 0.97 -128.78 40.17
CA THR A 363 1.15 -130.18 39.76
C THR A 363 0.06 -131.08 40.34
N LEU A 364 -0.11 -132.25 39.74
CA LEU A 364 -0.98 -133.30 40.28
C LEU A 364 -0.17 -134.22 41.18
N ALA A 365 -0.54 -134.26 42.46
CA ALA A 365 0.16 -135.05 43.45
C ALA A 365 -0.80 -135.70 44.45
N GLY A 366 -0.29 -136.71 45.15
CA GLY A 366 -1.00 -137.40 46.23
C GLY A 366 -0.05 -137.79 47.35
N PRO A 367 -0.59 -138.11 48.55
CA PRO A 367 0.22 -138.44 49.71
C PRO A 367 1.08 -139.70 49.50
N THR A 368 2.23 -139.76 50.18
CA THR A 368 3.14 -140.91 50.19
C THR A 368 2.60 -142.11 50.99
N GLY A 369 1.70 -141.88 51.94
CA GLY A 369 1.13 -142.91 52.83
C GLY A 369 -0.39 -143.05 52.76
N ASN A 370 -0.95 -143.89 53.64
CA ASN A 370 -2.39 -144.09 53.79
C ASN A 370 -3.01 -142.94 54.60
N GLU A 371 -2.92 -141.72 54.07
CA GLU A 371 -3.49 -140.50 54.64
C GLU A 371 -4.36 -139.77 53.61
N THR A 372 -5.23 -138.88 54.09
CA THR A 372 -6.01 -137.97 53.26
C THR A 372 -5.57 -136.52 53.55
N ILE A 373 -5.14 -135.80 52.53
CA ILE A 373 -4.75 -134.39 52.59
C ILE A 373 -5.92 -133.54 52.12
N GLY A 374 -6.54 -132.79 53.04
CA GLY A 374 -7.64 -131.88 52.72
C GLY A 374 -7.21 -130.67 51.89
N ILE A 375 -8.19 -129.97 51.31
CA ILE A 375 -7.97 -128.70 50.57
C ILE A 375 -7.41 -127.65 51.53
N GLY A 376 -6.43 -126.87 51.07
CA GLY A 376 -5.76 -125.83 51.83
C GLY A 376 -4.63 -126.32 52.72
N ALA A 377 -4.45 -127.63 52.87
CA ALA A 377 -3.37 -128.19 53.65
C ALA A 377 -2.03 -128.07 52.91
N ASP A 378 -1.01 -127.64 53.65
CA ASP A 378 0.36 -127.52 53.17
C ASP A 378 1.14 -128.79 53.48
N ARG A 379 1.88 -129.29 52.50
CA ARG A 379 2.74 -130.46 52.61
C ARG A 379 4.11 -130.15 52.06
N SER A 380 5.13 -130.69 52.72
CA SER A 380 6.47 -130.69 52.14
C SER A 380 6.47 -131.57 50.89
N GLY A 381 7.26 -131.19 49.88
CA GLY A 381 7.41 -131.97 48.64
C GLY A 381 7.66 -133.44 48.94
N VAL A 382 8.55 -133.76 49.88
CA VAL A 382 8.87 -135.15 50.27
C VAL A 382 7.68 -135.93 50.84
N GLN A 383 6.55 -135.31 51.12
CA GLN A 383 5.33 -135.98 51.56
C GLN A 383 4.37 -136.27 50.41
N LEU A 384 4.75 -135.92 49.18
CA LEU A 384 3.93 -136.03 47.98
C LEU A 384 4.63 -136.85 46.91
N TYR A 385 3.85 -137.61 46.16
CA TYR A 385 4.27 -138.22 44.90
C TYR A 385 3.53 -137.56 43.74
N TYR A 386 4.23 -137.39 42.61
CA TYR A 386 3.58 -137.14 41.33
C TYR A 386 2.61 -138.26 41.01
N LYS A 387 1.42 -137.91 40.54
CA LYS A 387 0.34 -138.86 40.26
C LYS A 387 -0.09 -138.80 38.80
N ASN A 388 -0.32 -139.97 38.23
CA ASN A 388 -0.91 -140.12 36.90
C ASN A 388 -2.44 -140.18 37.00
N THR A 389 -3.15 -139.35 36.23
CA THR A 389 -4.62 -139.24 36.20
C THR A 389 -5.34 -140.47 35.66
N VAL A 390 -4.67 -141.35 34.92
CA VAL A 390 -5.33 -142.49 34.25
C VAL A 390 -5.48 -143.69 35.20
N ASN A 391 -4.49 -143.94 36.05
CA ASN A 391 -4.42 -145.15 36.88
C ASN A 391 -4.01 -144.88 38.34
N ASN A 392 -3.86 -143.62 38.75
CA ASN A 392 -3.41 -143.19 40.08
C ASN A 392 -2.07 -143.81 40.54
N SER A 393 -1.26 -144.29 39.60
CA SER A 393 0.11 -144.73 39.86
C SER A 393 1.00 -143.55 40.25
N SER A 394 1.94 -143.81 41.17
CA SER A 394 2.92 -142.81 41.63
C SER A 394 4.13 -142.79 40.70
N ALA A 395 4.46 -141.63 40.11
CA ALA A 395 5.51 -141.47 39.09
C ALA A 395 6.88 -141.00 39.65
N GLY A 396 6.95 -140.60 40.93
CA GLY A 396 8.16 -140.16 41.60
C GLY A 396 7.85 -139.23 42.78
N GLN A 397 8.67 -139.23 43.83
CA GLN A 397 8.47 -138.36 44.98
C GLN A 397 8.79 -136.92 44.59
N ILE A 398 8.01 -135.95 45.07
CA ILE A 398 8.35 -134.55 44.96
C ILE A 398 9.49 -134.30 45.98
N ASN A 399 10.59 -133.70 45.56
CA ASN A 399 11.81 -133.71 46.40
C ASN A 399 11.86 -132.55 47.41
N TYR A 400 11.24 -131.41 47.12
CA TYR A 400 11.34 -130.22 47.97
C TYR A 400 10.18 -129.24 47.75
N GLY A 401 10.21 -128.14 48.50
CA GLY A 401 9.20 -127.09 48.46
C GLY A 401 8.02 -127.35 49.39
N THR A 402 7.24 -126.30 49.62
CA THR A 402 5.97 -126.36 50.35
C THR A 402 4.84 -126.28 49.33
N TRP A 403 3.95 -127.26 49.37
CA TRP A 403 2.92 -127.48 48.39
C TRP A 403 1.56 -127.45 49.06
N ARG A 404 0.69 -126.56 48.59
CA ARG A 404 -0.67 -126.43 49.09
C ARG A 404 -1.63 -127.23 48.22
N ASN A 405 -2.43 -128.10 48.81
CA ASN A 405 -3.56 -128.69 48.10
C ASN A 405 -4.59 -127.59 47.80
N VAL A 406 -4.98 -127.42 46.54
CA VAL A 406 -5.86 -126.31 46.12
C VAL A 406 -7.15 -126.75 45.43
N ALA A 407 -7.40 -128.05 45.26
CA ALA A 407 -8.56 -128.50 44.46
C ALA A 407 -9.52 -129.45 45.19
N SER A 408 -9.02 -130.54 45.78
CA SER A 408 -9.86 -131.62 46.33
C SER A 408 -9.11 -132.40 47.42
N SER A 409 -9.80 -133.18 48.26
CA SER A 409 -9.08 -134.07 49.19
C SER A 409 -8.23 -135.09 48.42
N ALA A 410 -6.91 -135.06 48.59
CA ALA A 410 -6.00 -136.04 48.01
C ALA A 410 -5.87 -137.24 48.94
N SER A 411 -6.00 -138.46 48.44
CA SER A 411 -5.78 -139.69 49.18
C SER A 411 -4.84 -140.62 48.41
N GLN A 412 -4.45 -141.75 49.01
CA GLN A 412 -3.62 -142.74 48.32
C GLN A 412 -4.24 -143.21 46.98
N THR A 413 -5.57 -143.27 46.92
CA THR A 413 -6.36 -143.75 45.77
C THR A 413 -6.86 -142.62 44.86
N GLY A 414 -6.54 -141.35 45.13
CA GLY A 414 -6.99 -140.20 44.32
C GLY A 414 -6.10 -138.96 44.46
N PRO A 415 -5.50 -138.44 43.37
CA PRO A 415 -4.67 -137.24 43.43
C PRO A 415 -5.49 -135.97 43.64
N SER A 416 -4.79 -134.90 44.01
CA SER A 416 -5.30 -133.54 43.88
C SER A 416 -4.29 -132.62 43.21
N LEU A 417 -4.72 -131.39 42.92
CA LEU A 417 -3.85 -130.35 42.41
C LEU A 417 -3.16 -129.65 43.59
N PHE A 418 -1.84 -129.64 43.55
CA PHE A 418 -1.00 -128.96 44.51
C PHE A 418 -0.32 -127.77 43.86
N LYS A 419 -0.40 -126.60 44.50
CA LYS A 419 0.33 -125.39 44.13
C LYS A 419 1.62 -125.31 44.93
N ARG A 420 2.75 -125.07 44.28
CA ARG A 420 3.98 -124.75 44.99
C ARG A 420 3.87 -123.34 45.55
N ILE A 421 3.95 -123.20 46.87
CA ILE A 421 3.87 -121.91 47.57
C ILE A 421 5.19 -121.48 48.19
N GLY A 422 6.16 -122.39 48.28
CA GLY A 422 7.51 -122.15 48.80
C GLY A 422 8.51 -123.20 48.38
#